data_AF-A0A9E2LBJ9-F1
#
_entry.id   AF-A0A9E2LBJ9-F1
#
_cell.length_a   1.000
_cell.length_b   1.000
_cell.length_c   1.000
_cell.angle_alpha   90.00
_cell.angle_beta   90.00
_cell.angle_gamma   90.00
#
_symmetry.space_group_name_H-M   'P 1'
#
loop_
_entity.id
_entity.type
_entity.pdbx_description
1 polymer ?
#
loop_
_entity_poly.entity_id
_entity_poly.type
_entity_poly.pdbx_seq_one_letter_code
_entity_poly.pdbx_strand_id
1 'polypeptide(L)'
;MADPAVIVVGNEKGGAGKSTLAIHIVCGLLHAGRRVAIIDLDLRQRSMAKFFANRAAWMAGNGQSLPMPVEPDMGDGKALARADEQEQLARFEAAMAQARAEADVMTTLLTIAYLALFQCCAWPAMIRIVRRKHSDDCSVWREWMLLAGVLAQFAVMVRTDADW
;
A
#
# COMPACT_ATOMS: atom_id res chain seq x y z
N MET A 1 -0.96 -0.95 22.54
CA MET A 1 -1.65 -1.40 21.30
C MET A 1 -0.69 -2.27 20.52
N ALA A 2 -1.17 -3.34 19.89
CA ALA A 2 -0.35 -4.10 18.95
C ALA A 2 -0.04 -3.22 17.73
N ASP A 3 1.09 -3.48 17.07
CA ASP A 3 1.48 -2.73 15.89
C ASP A 3 0.49 -3.03 14.73
N PRO A 4 0.03 -2.05 13.95
CA PRO A 4 -0.97 -2.30 12.92
C PRO A 4 -0.43 -3.18 11.80
N ALA A 5 -1.29 -4.03 11.24
CA ALA A 5 -0.91 -4.81 10.07
C ALA A 5 -0.71 -3.90 8.85
N VAL A 6 0.41 -4.04 8.13
CA VAL A 6 0.70 -3.25 6.92
C VAL A 6 0.47 -4.10 5.69
N ILE A 7 -0.36 -3.59 4.76
CA ILE A 7 -0.62 -4.19 3.45
C ILE A 7 -0.08 -3.23 2.38
N VAL A 8 0.94 -3.68 1.66
CA VAL A 8 1.50 -2.93 0.54
C VAL A 8 0.96 -3.49 -0.76
N VAL A 9 0.32 -2.64 -1.57
CA VAL A 9 -0.18 -3.01 -2.88
C VAL A 9 0.68 -2.30 -3.94
N GLY A 10 1.54 -3.07 -4.62
CA GLY A 10 2.52 -2.59 -5.59
C GLY A 10 2.36 -3.25 -6.97
N ASN A 11 2.71 -2.54 -8.05
CA ASN A 11 2.83 -3.11 -9.40
C ASN A 11 3.78 -2.30 -10.27
N GLU A 12 4.40 -2.97 -11.25
CA GLU A 12 5.38 -2.41 -12.20
C GLU A 12 4.74 -1.68 -13.38
N LYS A 13 3.48 -1.99 -13.69
CA LYS A 13 2.74 -1.39 -14.81
C LYS A 13 1.54 -0.57 -14.33
N GLY A 14 1.41 0.64 -14.86
CA GLY A 14 0.18 1.41 -14.76
C GLY A 14 -0.99 0.66 -15.42
N GLY A 15 -2.18 0.71 -14.83
CA GLY A 15 -3.40 0.17 -15.43
C GLY A 15 -3.77 -1.28 -15.08
N ALA A 16 -2.99 -2.01 -14.27
CA ALA A 16 -3.30 -3.41 -13.89
C ALA A 16 -4.42 -3.58 -12.84
N GLY A 17 -5.21 -2.54 -12.55
CA GLY A 17 -6.27 -2.60 -11.52
C GLY A 17 -5.77 -2.56 -10.07
N LYS A 18 -4.50 -2.19 -9.83
CA LYS A 18 -3.89 -2.11 -8.50
C LYS A 18 -4.69 -1.26 -7.51
N SER A 19 -5.06 -0.04 -7.93
CA SER A 19 -5.84 0.87 -7.09
C SER A 19 -7.24 0.31 -6.83
N THR A 20 -7.84 -0.36 -7.82
CA THR A 20 -9.12 -1.06 -7.67
C THR A 20 -9.03 -2.14 -6.59
N LEU A 21 -8.02 -3.02 -6.66
CA LEU A 21 -7.83 -4.08 -5.67
C LEU A 21 -7.61 -3.50 -4.26
N ALA A 22 -6.75 -2.50 -4.11
CA ALA A 22 -6.51 -1.86 -2.82
C ALA A 22 -7.78 -1.24 -2.23
N ILE A 23 -8.58 -0.55 -3.04
CA ILE A 23 -9.87 0.02 -2.61
C ILE A 23 -10.81 -1.09 -2.10
N HIS A 24 -10.89 -2.22 -2.81
CA HIS A 24 -11.76 -3.33 -2.39
C HIS A 24 -11.26 -4.00 -1.10
N ILE A 25 -9.94 -4.15 -0.93
CA ILE A 25 -9.35 -4.65 0.32
C ILE A 25 -9.71 -3.72 1.48
N VAL A 26 -9.51 -2.40 1.32
CA VAL A 26 -9.84 -1.39 2.34
C VAL A 26 -11.33 -1.44 2.68
N CYS A 27 -12.21 -1.45 1.68
CA CYS A 27 -13.65 -1.55 1.89
C CYS A 27 -14.03 -2.84 2.64
N GLY A 28 -13.46 -3.99 2.28
CA GLY A 28 -13.72 -5.26 2.96
C GLY A 28 -13.31 -5.21 4.44
N LEU A 29 -12.12 -4.69 4.73
CA LEU A 29 -11.64 -4.53 6.11
C LEU A 29 -12.50 -3.55 6.93
N LEU A 30 -12.93 -2.44 6.33
CA LEU A 30 -13.82 -1.48 6.98
C LEU A 30 -15.18 -2.09 7.32
N HIS A 31 -15.76 -2.91 6.42
CA HIS A 31 -17.02 -3.60 6.69
C HIS A 31 -16.85 -4.77 7.67
N ALA A 32 -15.64 -5.31 7.82
CA ALA A 32 -15.28 -6.23 8.88
C ALA A 32 -15.04 -5.54 10.24
N GLY A 33 -15.35 -4.23 10.36
CA GLY A 33 -15.24 -3.47 11.60
C GLY A 33 -13.81 -3.06 11.97
N ARG A 34 -12.84 -3.20 11.07
CA ARG A 34 -11.45 -2.82 11.32
C ARG A 34 -11.27 -1.32 11.11
N ARG A 35 -10.43 -0.69 11.93
CA ARG A 35 -9.95 0.68 11.67
C ARG A 35 -8.84 0.60 10.63
N VAL A 36 -9.04 1.22 9.48
CA VAL A 36 -8.10 1.13 8.35
C VAL A 36 -7.56 2.52 8.04
N ALA A 37 -6.24 2.67 7.96
CA ALA A 37 -5.58 3.83 7.40
C ALA A 37 -5.14 3.56 5.97
N ILE A 38 -5.17 4.58 5.11
CA ILE A 38 -4.73 4.50 3.72
C ILE A 38 -3.63 5.51 3.42
N ILE A 39 -2.55 5.08 2.77
CA ILE A 39 -1.46 5.96 2.31
C ILE A 39 -1.25 5.75 0.81
N ASP A 40 -1.47 6.79 0.01
CA ASP A 40 -1.31 6.74 -1.44
C ASP A 40 0.04 7.36 -1.85
N LEU A 41 1.02 6.51 -2.17
CA LEU A 41 2.35 6.96 -2.62
C LEU A 41 2.36 7.32 -4.11
N ASP A 42 1.25 7.14 -4.83
CA ASP A 42 1.07 7.74 -6.15
C ASP A 42 0.69 9.22 -5.98
N LEU A 43 1.67 10.02 -5.57
CA LEU A 43 1.51 11.44 -5.23
C LEU A 43 0.93 12.28 -6.38
N ARG A 44 1.08 11.82 -7.63
CA ARG A 44 0.57 12.49 -8.82
C ARG A 44 -0.86 12.10 -9.14
N GLN A 45 -1.16 10.80 -9.21
CA GLN A 45 -2.50 10.34 -9.61
C GLN A 45 -3.48 10.34 -8.44
N ARG A 46 -3.03 9.95 -7.24
CA ARG A 46 -3.83 9.90 -6.00
C ARG A 46 -5.16 9.17 -6.18
N SER A 47 -5.17 8.05 -6.90
CA SER A 47 -6.42 7.37 -7.29
C SER A 47 -7.24 6.90 -6.08
N MET A 48 -6.58 6.40 -5.03
CA MET A 48 -7.28 5.90 -3.85
C MET A 48 -7.82 7.05 -2.99
N ALA A 49 -7.01 8.08 -2.77
CA ALA A 49 -7.46 9.30 -2.09
C ALA A 49 -8.66 9.94 -2.80
N LYS A 50 -8.59 10.07 -4.14
CA LYS A 50 -9.71 10.58 -4.95
C LYS A 50 -10.96 9.72 -4.83
N PHE A 51 -10.82 8.40 -4.79
CA PHE A 51 -11.96 7.50 -4.61
C PHE A 51 -12.67 7.75 -3.27
N PHE A 52 -11.93 7.82 -2.17
CA PHE A 52 -12.52 8.06 -0.84
C PHE A 52 -13.08 9.48 -0.69
N ALA A 53 -12.45 10.49 -1.31
CA ALA A 53 -13.03 11.83 -1.40
C ALA A 53 -14.37 11.82 -2.16
N ASN A 54 -14.45 11.13 -3.31
CA ASN A 54 -15.69 10.99 -4.07
C ASN A 54 -16.76 10.23 -3.28
N ARG A 55 -16.37 9.18 -2.55
CA ARG A 55 -17.27 8.42 -1.66
C ARG A 55 -17.84 9.30 -0.56
N ALA A 56 -17.02 10.13 0.08
CA ALA A 56 -17.47 11.07 1.10
C ALA A 56 -18.45 12.11 0.54
N ALA A 57 -18.15 12.68 -0.63
CA ALA A 57 -19.04 13.62 -1.31
C ALA A 57 -20.37 12.97 -1.70
N TRP A 58 -20.34 11.73 -2.21
CA TRP A 58 -21.54 10.98 -2.55
C TRP A 58 -22.38 10.66 -1.31
N MET A 59 -21.75 10.22 -0.21
CA MET A 59 -22.43 9.99 1.07
C MET A 59 -23.16 11.24 1.57
N ALA A 60 -22.48 12.39 1.56
CA ALA A 60 -23.06 13.66 1.95
C ALA A 60 -24.25 14.06 1.04
N GLY A 61 -24.11 13.90 -0.28
CA GLY A 61 -25.16 14.23 -1.23
C GLY A 61 -26.39 13.31 -1.20
N ASN A 62 -26.24 12.08 -0.69
CA ASN A 62 -27.31 11.07 -0.66
C ASN A 62 -27.82 10.75 0.76
N GLY A 63 -27.33 11.46 1.79
CA GLY A 63 -27.70 11.19 3.18
C GLY A 63 -27.33 9.78 3.65
N GLN A 64 -26.27 9.19 3.09
CA GLN A 64 -25.81 7.85 3.41
C GLN A 64 -24.64 7.90 4.38
N SER A 65 -24.56 6.89 5.24
CA SER A 65 -23.42 6.67 6.12
C SER A 65 -22.78 5.33 5.79
N LEU A 66 -21.50 5.35 5.43
CA LEU A 66 -20.73 4.15 5.16
C LEU A 66 -19.37 4.23 5.87
N PRO A 67 -18.77 3.09 6.24
CA PRO A 67 -17.43 3.07 6.80
C PRO A 67 -16.41 3.77 5.88
N MET A 68 -15.51 4.53 6.50
CA MET A 68 -14.46 5.31 5.85
C MET A 68 -13.11 5.01 6.48
N PRO A 69 -12.02 4.96 5.69
CA PRO A 69 -10.69 4.84 6.23
C PRO A 69 -10.21 6.19 6.78
N VAL A 70 -9.16 6.15 7.59
CA VAL A 70 -8.34 7.30 7.94
C VAL A 70 -7.39 7.60 6.78
N GLU A 71 -7.33 8.85 6.33
CA GLU A 71 -6.33 9.33 5.37
C GLU A 71 -5.36 10.26 6.11
N PRO A 72 -4.14 9.80 6.45
CA PRO A 72 -3.11 10.64 7.04
C PRO A 72 -2.69 11.79 6.12
N ASP A 73 -2.22 12.89 6.70
CA ASP A 73 -1.82 14.06 5.93
C ASP A 73 -0.51 13.84 5.15
N MET A 74 -0.63 13.67 3.84
CA MET A 74 0.50 13.64 2.89
C MET A 74 0.76 15.01 2.24
N GLY A 75 0.05 16.07 2.63
CA GLY A 75 0.17 17.40 2.04
C GLY A 75 -0.29 17.48 0.57
N ASP A 76 0.21 18.49 -0.15
CA ASP A 76 -0.01 18.61 -1.59
C ASP A 76 0.83 17.56 -2.33
N GLY A 77 0.17 16.53 -2.87
CA GLY A 77 0.86 15.46 -3.58
C GLY A 77 1.68 15.93 -4.80
N LYS A 78 1.29 17.00 -5.51
CA LYS A 78 2.10 17.51 -6.64
C LYS A 78 3.34 18.24 -6.16
N ALA A 79 3.23 19.01 -5.07
CA ALA A 79 4.36 19.67 -4.43
C ALA A 79 5.31 18.62 -3.84
N LEU A 80 4.78 17.67 -3.08
CA LEU A 80 5.56 16.59 -2.47
C LEU A 80 6.25 15.72 -3.53
N ALA A 81 5.61 15.42 -4.66
CA ALA A 81 6.21 14.67 -5.76
C ALA A 81 7.37 15.39 -6.47
N ARG A 82 7.58 16.69 -6.19
CA ARG A 82 8.69 17.51 -6.70
C ARG A 82 9.71 17.86 -5.62
N ALA A 83 9.37 17.63 -4.36
CA ALA A 83 10.25 17.83 -3.23
C ALA A 83 11.43 16.85 -3.29
N ASP A 84 12.48 17.13 -2.54
CA ASP A 84 13.60 16.21 -2.40
C ASP A 84 13.20 14.94 -1.61
N GLU A 85 14.08 13.94 -1.64
CA GLU A 85 13.83 12.66 -0.99
C GLU A 85 13.68 12.78 0.52
N GLN A 86 14.39 13.72 1.15
CA GLN A 86 14.34 13.92 2.60
C GLN A 86 12.97 14.46 3.03
N GLU A 87 12.41 15.42 2.28
CA GLU A 87 11.07 15.94 2.53
C GLU A 87 9.99 14.88 2.25
N GLN A 88 10.12 14.12 1.15
CA GLN A 88 9.22 13.02 0.83
C GLN A 88 9.20 11.96 1.94
N LEU A 89 10.38 11.57 2.43
CA LEU A 89 10.51 10.60 3.51
C LEU A 89 9.96 11.15 4.83
N ALA A 90 10.30 12.37 5.21
CA ALA A 90 9.81 12.99 6.44
C ALA A 90 8.27 13.08 6.47
N ARG A 91 7.65 13.42 5.33
CA ARG A 91 6.19 13.46 5.20
C ARG A 91 5.59 12.06 5.31
N PHE A 92 6.21 11.07 4.66
CA PHE A 92 5.77 9.68 4.75
C PHE A 92 5.87 9.13 6.19
N GLU A 93 6.96 9.41 6.91
CA GLU A 93 7.15 9.02 8.30
C GLU A 93 6.09 9.64 9.22
N ALA A 94 5.78 10.93 9.02
CA ALA A 94 4.71 11.61 9.75
C ALA A 94 3.34 10.97 9.49
N ALA A 95 3.02 10.68 8.21
CA ALA A 95 1.78 10.00 7.83
C ALA A 95 1.69 8.58 8.41
N MET A 96 2.80 7.83 8.42
CA MET A 96 2.90 6.51 9.05
C MET A 96 2.69 6.59 10.57
N ALA A 97 3.26 7.59 11.24
CA ALA A 97 3.07 7.78 12.67
C ALA A 97 1.61 8.09 13.02
N GLN A 98 0.95 8.95 12.24
CA GLN A 98 -0.48 9.22 12.36
C GLN A 98 -1.32 7.96 12.14
N ALA A 99 -1.05 7.23 11.05
CA ALA A 99 -1.76 5.98 10.74
C ALA A 99 -1.64 4.95 11.87
N ARG A 100 -0.45 4.83 12.49
CA ARG A 100 -0.20 3.93 13.61
C ARG A 100 -0.99 4.28 14.87
N ALA A 101 -1.27 5.56 15.09
CA ALA A 101 -2.05 6.00 16.25
C ALA A 101 -3.56 5.72 16.08
N GLU A 102 -4.05 5.67 14.84
CA GLU A 102 -5.48 5.71 14.54
C GLU A 102 -6.06 4.39 13.99
N ALA A 103 -5.24 3.51 13.40
CA ALA A 103 -5.71 2.33 12.67
C ALA A 103 -5.15 0.99 13.19
N ASP A 104 -5.92 -0.08 12.98
CA ASP A 104 -5.51 -1.46 13.23
C ASP A 104 -4.85 -2.10 12.00
N VAL A 105 -5.11 -1.54 10.80
CA VAL A 105 -4.54 -1.97 9.52
C VAL A 105 -4.17 -0.75 8.68
N MET A 106 -3.01 -0.75 8.04
CA MET A 106 -2.54 0.30 7.14
C MET A 106 -2.40 -0.26 5.73
N THR A 107 -3.09 0.33 4.76
CA THR A 107 -2.98 -0.04 3.34
C THR A 107 -2.21 1.03 2.58
N THR A 108 -1.11 0.65 1.94
CA THR A 108 -0.29 1.59 1.15
C THR A 108 -0.29 1.23 -0.33
N LEU A 109 -0.53 2.20 -1.21
CA LEU A 109 -0.39 2.02 -2.65
C LEU A 109 0.99 2.46 -3.12
N LEU A 110 1.73 1.57 -3.78
CA LEU A 110 3.01 1.85 -4.43
C LEU A 110 2.91 1.61 -5.93
N THR A 111 3.55 2.45 -6.73
CA THR A 111 3.83 2.16 -8.13
C THR A 111 5.34 1.97 -8.24
N ILE A 112 5.81 0.83 -8.74
CA ILE A 112 7.24 0.42 -8.73
C ILE A 112 8.14 1.33 -9.62
N ALA A 113 7.60 2.43 -10.14
CA ALA A 113 8.40 3.49 -10.74
C ALA A 113 9.26 4.28 -9.72
N TYR A 114 8.95 4.22 -8.41
CA TYR A 114 9.71 4.89 -7.34
C TYR A 114 10.42 3.86 -6.46
N LEU A 115 11.48 3.27 -7.01
CA LEU A 115 12.36 2.32 -6.32
C LEU A 115 13.32 2.97 -5.30
N ALA A 116 13.44 4.31 -5.28
CA ALA A 116 14.37 5.01 -4.40
C ALA A 116 13.98 4.90 -2.92
N LEU A 117 12.71 5.11 -2.58
CA LEU A 117 12.23 5.07 -1.18
C LEU A 117 12.24 3.66 -0.56
N PHE A 118 12.37 2.61 -1.36
CA PHE A 118 12.35 1.22 -0.86
C PHE A 118 13.73 0.71 -0.41
N GLN A 119 14.82 1.38 -0.80
CA GLN A 119 16.17 0.89 -0.50
C GLN A 119 16.62 1.16 0.95
N CYS A 120 16.03 2.15 1.64
CA CYS A 120 16.54 2.58 2.94
C CYS A 120 15.86 1.94 4.17
N CYS A 121 14.62 1.46 4.07
CA CYS A 121 13.83 1.15 5.28
C CYS A 121 13.34 -0.30 5.44
N ALA A 122 13.44 -1.17 4.42
CA ALA A 122 12.75 -2.47 4.43
C ALA A 122 13.63 -3.73 4.33
N TRP A 123 14.93 -3.61 4.07
CA TRP A 123 15.75 -4.78 3.70
C TRP A 123 15.90 -5.86 4.80
N PRO A 124 15.99 -5.56 6.11
CA PRO A 124 16.14 -6.62 7.11
C PRO A 124 14.85 -7.41 7.41
N ALA A 125 13.68 -6.95 6.96
CA ALA A 125 12.38 -7.48 7.38
C ALA A 125 11.57 -8.16 6.26
N MET A 126 12.11 -8.28 5.05
CA MET A 126 11.31 -8.69 3.89
C MET A 126 11.86 -9.94 3.20
N ILE A 127 11.06 -11.01 3.28
CA ILE A 127 10.94 -12.21 2.42
C ILE A 127 11.12 -13.54 3.17
N ARG A 128 9.97 -14.15 3.52
CA ARG A 128 9.82 -15.61 3.58
C ARG A 128 8.71 -16.00 2.61
N ILE A 129 9.10 -16.32 1.37
CA ILE A 129 8.21 -16.97 0.40
C ILE A 129 8.05 -18.42 0.85
N VAL A 130 6.88 -18.82 1.34
CA VAL A 130 6.58 -20.23 1.57
C VAL A 130 6.07 -20.85 0.27
N ARG A 131 6.97 -21.51 -0.46
CA ARG A 131 6.63 -22.68 -1.28
C ARG A 131 7.70 -23.75 -1.08
N ARG A 132 7.29 -24.90 -0.54
CA ARG A 132 8.14 -26.08 -0.33
C ARG A 132 8.34 -26.78 -1.68
N LYS A 133 9.55 -26.75 -2.26
CA LYS A 133 10.16 -27.88 -2.99
C LYS A 133 11.63 -27.61 -3.33
N HIS A 134 12.45 -28.63 -3.09
CA HIS A 134 13.90 -28.72 -3.33
C HIS A 134 14.36 -28.27 -4.72
N SER A 135 15.43 -27.49 -4.79
CA SER A 135 16.72 -27.86 -5.43
C SER A 135 17.65 -26.64 -5.52
N ASP A 136 18.94 -26.86 -5.24
CA ASP A 136 20.01 -25.87 -5.22
C ASP A 136 20.59 -25.69 -6.63
N ASP A 137 20.31 -24.56 -7.30
CA ASP A 137 21.14 -24.07 -8.41
C ASP A 137 20.95 -22.56 -8.63
N CYS A 138 22.04 -21.78 -8.53
CA CYS A 138 22.05 -20.32 -8.60
C CYS A 138 22.25 -19.74 -10.01
N SER A 139 22.28 -20.58 -11.05
CA SER A 139 22.51 -20.15 -12.44
C SER A 139 21.23 -19.85 -13.25
N VAL A 140 20.06 -20.17 -12.69
CA VAL A 140 18.74 -20.11 -13.35
C VAL A 140 17.97 -18.80 -13.05
N TRP A 141 18.53 -17.92 -12.21
CA TRP A 141 17.80 -16.78 -11.61
C TRP A 141 17.50 -15.61 -12.55
N ARG A 142 18.27 -15.39 -13.62
CA ARG A 142 18.02 -14.26 -14.54
C ARG A 142 16.81 -14.49 -15.45
N GLU A 143 16.61 -15.70 -15.95
CA GLU A 143 15.44 -16.05 -16.76
C GLU A 143 14.18 -16.26 -15.90
N TRP A 144 14.36 -16.75 -14.67
CA TRP A 144 13.27 -16.80 -13.70
C TRP A 144 12.92 -15.45 -13.11
N MET A 145 13.78 -14.42 -13.11
CA MET A 145 13.36 -13.06 -12.75
C MET A 145 12.41 -12.44 -13.78
N LEU A 146 12.55 -12.80 -15.06
CA LEU A 146 11.62 -12.38 -16.11
C LEU A 146 10.31 -13.19 -16.07
N LEU A 147 10.38 -14.50 -15.85
CA LEU A 147 9.19 -15.36 -15.67
C LEU A 147 8.49 -15.14 -14.32
N ALA A 148 9.23 -14.84 -13.25
CA ALA A 148 8.69 -14.38 -11.97
C ALA A 148 8.21 -12.94 -12.06
N GLY A 149 8.74 -12.07 -12.93
CA GLY A 149 8.14 -10.77 -13.22
C GLY A 149 6.76 -10.89 -13.88
N VAL A 150 6.55 -11.93 -14.71
CA VAL A 150 5.25 -12.23 -15.34
C VAL A 150 4.33 -13.03 -14.41
N LEU A 151 4.85 -13.85 -13.49
CA LEU A 151 4.08 -14.62 -12.50
C LEU A 151 3.91 -13.92 -11.14
N ALA A 152 4.66 -12.86 -10.84
CA ALA A 152 4.47 -11.94 -9.71
C ALA A 152 3.40 -10.89 -10.01
N GLN A 153 2.45 -11.22 -10.90
CA GLN A 153 1.34 -10.35 -11.29
C GLN A 153 0.41 -9.99 -10.13
N PHE A 154 0.53 -10.62 -8.95
CA PHE A 154 -0.19 -10.24 -7.74
C PHE A 154 0.67 -10.51 -6.50
N ALA A 155 1.51 -9.56 -6.11
CA ALA A 155 2.11 -9.56 -4.78
C ALA A 155 1.27 -8.67 -3.84
N VAL A 156 0.30 -9.27 -3.15
CA VAL A 156 -0.25 -8.69 -1.91
C VAL A 156 0.60 -9.25 -0.78
N MET A 157 1.52 -8.45 -0.23
CA MET A 157 2.26 -8.86 0.95
C MET A 157 1.43 -8.50 2.19
N VAL A 158 0.71 -9.48 2.72
CA VAL A 158 0.02 -9.39 4.01
C VAL A 158 0.96 -10.00 5.06
N ARG A 159 1.37 -9.23 6.06
CA ARG A 159 2.03 -9.83 7.24
C ARG A 159 0.95 -10.46 8.11
N THR A 160 0.88 -11.79 8.12
CA THR A 160 -0.09 -12.58 8.89
C THR A 160 0.51 -13.02 10.23
N ASP A 161 0.69 -12.08 11.15
CA ASP A 161 0.77 -12.40 12.59
C ASP A 161 -0.57 -12.07 13.29
N ALA A 162 -1.61 -11.76 12.51
CA ALA A 162 -2.96 -11.51 13.00
C ALA A 162 -3.81 -12.77 12.82
N ASP A 163 -4.28 -13.34 13.92
CA ASP A 163 -5.37 -14.31 13.93
C ASP A 163 -6.64 -13.57 13.49
N TRP A 164 -7.13 -13.86 12.27
CA TRP A 164 -8.36 -13.32 11.69
C TRP A 164 -9.56 -14.21 11.99
#